data_AF-A0A1T1IZQ4-F1
#
_entry.id   AF-A0A1T1IZQ4-F1
#
_cell.length_a   1.000
_cell.length_b   1.000
_cell.length_c   1.000
_cell.angle_alpha   90.00
_cell.angle_beta   90.00
_cell.angle_gamma   90.00
#
_symmetry.space_group_name_H-M   'P 1'
#
loop_
_entity.id
_entity.type
_entity.pdbx_description
1 polymer ?
#
loop_
_entity_poly.entity_id
_entity_poly.type
_entity_poly.pdbx_seq_one_letter_code
_entity_poly.pdbx_strand_id
1 'polypeptide(L)' 'MHADSYIVGILVDGENYAKAATARDCDQLRPTVLNGLGWKVLSVWTVDWWLDPEHNLTKLVKALEEI' A
#
# COMPACT_ATOMS: atom_id res chain seq x y z
N MET A 1 -5.81 17.43 -15.77
CA MET A 1 -6.06 16.25 -14.92
C MET A 1 -7.51 15.88 -15.08
N HIS A 2 -7.81 14.67 -15.58
CA HIS A 2 -9.18 14.19 -15.60
C HIS A 2 -9.61 13.92 -14.16
N ALA A 3 -10.77 14.43 -13.76
CA ALA A 3 -11.27 14.30 -12.39
C ALA A 3 -11.63 12.85 -11.99
N ASP A 4 -11.51 11.91 -12.94
CA ASP A 4 -11.96 10.53 -12.81
C ASP A 4 -10.81 9.48 -12.83
N SER A 5 -9.55 9.90 -12.71
CA SER A 5 -8.41 8.96 -12.70
C SER A 5 -7.87 8.71 -11.29
N TYR A 6 -7.72 7.44 -10.93
CA TYR A 6 -7.00 7.03 -9.72
C TYR A 6 -5.52 7.42 -9.81
N ILE A 7 -4.97 8.02 -8.74
CA ILE A 7 -3.58 8.48 -8.70
C ILE A 7 -2.63 7.45 -8.06
N VAL A 8 -3.14 6.56 -7.20
CA VAL A 8 -2.36 5.53 -6.49
C VAL A 8 -3.27 4.42 -5.97
N GLY A 9 -2.74 3.20 -5.89
CA GLY A 9 -3.36 2.10 -5.16
C GLY A 9 -2.78 1.98 -3.75
N ILE A 10 -3.64 1.79 -2.74
CA ILE A 10 -3.20 1.48 -1.37
C ILE A 10 -3.32 -0.02 -1.14
N LEU A 11 -2.20 -0.66 -0.79
CA LEU A 11 -2.16 -2.04 -0.37
C LEU A 11 -2.23 -2.11 1.15
N VAL A 12 -3.22 -2.82 1.67
CA VAL A 12 -3.42 -3.03 3.11
C VAL A 12 -3.24 -4.51 3.46
N ASP A 13 -2.74 -4.76 4.66
CA ASP A 13 -2.79 -6.08 5.29
C ASP A 13 -4.13 -6.31 6.01
N GLY A 14 -4.31 -7.54 6.50
CA GLY A 14 -5.46 -7.90 7.32
C GLY A 14 -5.38 -9.35 7.77
N GLU A 15 -6.07 -9.68 8.86
CA GLU A 15 -6.00 -11.03 9.46
C GLU A 15 -6.40 -12.14 8.49
N ASN A 16 -7.45 -11.90 7.68
CA ASN A 16 -7.90 -12.88 6.70
C ASN A 16 -6.86 -13.09 5.60
N TYR A 17 -6.14 -12.03 5.23
CA TYR A 17 -5.09 -12.09 4.23
C TYR A 17 -3.83 -12.76 4.78
N ALA A 18 -3.46 -12.48 6.03
CA ALA A 18 -2.32 -13.11 6.71
C ALA A 18 -2.46 -14.64 6.87
N LYS A 19 -3.71 -15.16 6.87
CA LYS A 19 -3.98 -16.61 6.92
C LYS A 19 -3.79 -17.33 5.57
N ALA A 20 -3.58 -16.61 4.47
CA ALA A 20 -3.37 -17.22 3.17
C ALA A 20 -2.00 -17.93 3.11
N ALA A 21 -1.97 -19.16 2.58
CA ALA A 21 -0.74 -19.95 2.47
C ALA A 21 0.37 -19.25 1.67
N THR A 22 0.01 -18.34 0.77
CA THR A 22 0.93 -17.59 -0.10
C THR A 22 1.08 -16.13 0.31
N ALA A 23 0.60 -15.72 1.50
CA ALA A 23 0.56 -14.31 1.90
C ALA A 23 1.93 -13.62 1.77
N ARG A 24 3.00 -14.28 2.25
CA ARG A 24 4.36 -13.75 2.21
C ARG A 24 4.90 -13.55 0.80
N ASP A 25 4.69 -14.53 -0.08
CA ASP A 25 5.13 -14.44 -1.48
C ASP A 25 4.32 -13.38 -2.22
N CYS A 26 3.01 -13.33 -1.96
CA CYS A 26 2.13 -12.31 -2.52
C CYS A 26 2.50 -10.90 -2.06
N ASP A 27 2.95 -10.71 -0.82
CA ASP A 27 3.38 -9.39 -0.33
C ASP A 27 4.63 -8.88 -1.04
N GLN A 28 5.53 -9.79 -1.41
CA GLN A 28 6.71 -9.43 -2.20
C GLN A 28 6.35 -9.17 -3.67
N LEU A 29 5.51 -10.02 -4.26
CA LEU A 29 5.23 -9.98 -5.70
C LEU A 29 4.19 -8.93 -6.09
N ARG A 30 3.18 -8.67 -5.25
CA ARG A 30 2.04 -7.79 -5.60
C ARG A 30 2.50 -6.36 -5.95
N PRO A 31 3.37 -5.70 -5.16
CA PRO A 31 3.88 -4.39 -5.53
C PRO A 31 4.66 -4.42 -6.86
N THR A 32 5.52 -5.42 -7.05
CA THR A 32 6.32 -5.57 -8.27
C THR A 32 5.45 -5.72 -9.52
N VAL A 33 4.43 -6.59 -9.45
CA VAL A 33 3.51 -6.80 -10.58
C VAL A 33 2.71 -5.54 -10.87
N LEU A 34 2.15 -4.88 -9.86
CA LEU A 34 1.35 -3.66 -10.04
C LEU A 34 2.19 -2.51 -10.61
N ASN A 35 3.41 -2.33 -10.10
CA ASN A 35 4.37 -1.36 -10.65
C ASN A 35 4.71 -1.69 -12.11
N GLY A 36 4.91 -2.96 -12.45
CA GLY A 36 5.16 -3.41 -13.83
C GLY A 36 3.99 -3.15 -14.79
N LEU A 37 2.76 -3.10 -14.26
CA LEU A 37 1.55 -2.72 -15.00
C LEU A 37 1.33 -1.19 -15.06
N GLY A 38 2.26 -0.39 -14.52
CA GLY A 38 2.19 1.07 -14.52
C GLY A 38 1.39 1.67 -13.36
N TRP A 39 0.98 0.88 -12.37
CA TRP A 39 0.34 1.41 -11.17
C TRP A 39 1.37 1.96 -10.21
N LYS A 40 1.10 3.15 -9.64
CA LYS A 40 1.77 3.59 -8.42
C LYS A 40 1.06 2.96 -7.23
N VAL A 41 1.79 2.29 -6.34
CA VAL A 41 1.20 1.67 -5.14
C VAL A 41 1.97 2.05 -3.87
N LEU A 42 1.23 2.23 -2.78
CA LEU A 42 1.78 2.43 -1.44
C LEU A 42 1.24 1.35 -0.50
N SER A 43 2.09 0.84 0.37
CA SER A 43 1.69 -0.13 1.39
C SER A 43 1.38 0.54 2.72
N VAL A 44 0.30 0.10 3.36
CA VAL A 44 -0.16 0.50 4.68
C VAL A 44 -0.30 -0.76 5.52
N TRP A 45 0.58 -0.92 6.51
CA TRP A 45 0.62 -2.10 7.36
C TRP A 45 0.02 -1.80 8.74
N THR A 46 -0.93 -2.61 9.17
CA THR A 46 -1.65 -2.45 10.43
C THR A 46 -0.69 -2.41 11.62
N VAL A 47 0.39 -3.20 11.57
CA VAL A 47 1.43 -3.21 12.63
C VAL A 47 2.17 -1.87 12.72
N ASP A 48 2.54 -1.27 11.60
CA ASP A 48 3.24 0.02 11.59
C ASP A 48 2.35 1.12 12.19
N TRP A 49 1.07 1.11 11.82
CA TRP A 49 0.08 2.06 12.30
C TRP A 49 -0.31 1.85 13.77
N TRP A 50 -0.25 0.61 14.26
CA TRP A 50 -0.41 0.33 15.68
C TRP A 50 0.75 0.87 16.51
N LEU A 51 1.98 0.80 15.99
CA LEU A 51 3.18 1.25 16.69
C LEU A 51 3.31 2.78 16.72
N ASP A 52 3.07 3.44 15.59
CA ASP A 52 3.17 4.90 15.48
C ASP A 52 2.22 5.45 14.39
N PRO A 53 0.94 5.70 14.73
CA PRO A 53 -0.04 6.14 13.74
C PRO A 53 0.23 7.54 13.19
N GLU A 54 0.75 8.46 14.02
CA GLU A 54 1.01 9.85 13.61
C GLU A 54 2.16 9.93 12.59
N HIS A 55 3.25 9.21 12.85
CA HIS A 55 4.36 9.14 11.92
C HIS A 55 3.95 8.50 10.59
N ASN A 56 3.20 7.38 10.65
CA ASN A 56 2.76 6.69 9.45
C ASN A 56 1.77 7.51 8.62
N LEU A 57 0.86 8.25 9.27
CA LEU A 57 -0.02 9.21 8.59
C LEU A 57 0.79 10.31 7.89
N THR A 58 1.75 10.91 8.59
CA THR A 58 2.62 11.96 8.03
C THR A 58 3.39 11.45 6.82
N LYS A 59 3.96 10.25 6.91
CA LYS A 59 4.68 9.59 5.81
C LYS A 59 3.76 9.32 4.62
N LEU A 60 2.54 8.84 4.86
CA LEU A 60 1.56 8.56 3.81
C LEU A 60 1.13 9.84 3.08
N VAL A 61 0.77 10.90 3.83
CA VAL A 61 0.36 12.18 3.24
C VAL A 61 1.48 12.76 2.38
N LYS A 62 2.71 12.76 2.88
CA LYS A 62 3.87 13.22 2.10
C LYS A 62 4.06 12.42 0.81
N ALA A 63 3.92 11.10 0.87
CA ALA A 63 4.02 10.26 -0.32
C ALA A 63 2.90 10.54 -1.34
N LEU A 64 1.70 10.92 -0.88
CA LEU A 64 0.56 11.31 -1.72
C LEU A 64 0.76 12.69 -2.37
N GLU A 65 1.38 13.64 -1.68
CA GLU A 65 1.70 14.97 -2.22
C GLU A 65 2.81 14.92 -3.29
N GLU A 66 3.66 13.90 -3.27
CA GLU A 66 4.73 13.64 -4.24
C GLU A 66 4.26 12.80 -5.46
N ILE A 67 2.95 12.63 -5.66
CA ILE A 67 2.36 11.91 -6.81
C ILE A 67 1.94 12.88 -7.92
#